data_AF-A0A0J6T4P7-F1
#
_entry.id   AF-A0A0J6T4P7-F1
#
_cell.length_a   1.000
_cell.length_b   1.000
_cell.length_c   1.000
_cell.angle_alpha   90.00
_cell.angle_beta   90.00
_cell.angle_gamma   90.00
#
_symmetry.space_group_name_H-M   'P 1'
#
loop_
_entity.id
_entity.type
_entity.pdbx_description
1 polymer ?
#
loop_
_entity_poly.entity_id
_entity_poly.type
_entity_poly.pdbx_seq_one_letter_code
_entity_poly.pdbx_strand_id
1 'polypeptide(L)'
;MSDQVNPAPRRGWCPGLARPMPTGDGLLVRLHPVAGRLTAAQARAAARAAREGGNSLLDVTARGNLQIRGVTAESHGRVVGILAEAGLGD
;
A
#
# COMPACT_ATOMS: atom_id res chain seq x y z
N MET A 1 6.70 12.71 33.57
CA MET A 1 7.67 12.78 32.45
C MET A 1 6.84 12.73 31.18
N SER A 2 6.45 13.89 30.65
CA SER A 2 5.54 13.96 29.51
C SER A 2 6.33 13.71 28.23
N ASP A 3 6.10 12.55 27.61
CA ASP A 3 6.69 12.17 26.34
C ASP A 3 6.04 13.02 25.23
N GLN A 4 6.76 14.03 24.76
CA GLN A 4 6.31 14.87 23.64
C GLN A 4 6.44 14.07 22.35
N VAL A 5 5.34 13.51 21.87
CA VAL A 5 5.27 12.87 20.56
C VAL A 5 5.35 13.95 19.48
N ASN A 6 6.53 14.13 18.88
CA ASN A 6 6.68 15.00 17.72
C ASN A 6 5.99 14.33 16.51
N PRO A 7 4.98 14.96 15.88
CA PRO A 7 4.30 14.35 14.76
C PRO A 7 5.28 14.07 13.61
N ALA A 8 5.17 12.88 13.01
CA ALA A 8 5.96 12.54 11.85
C ALA A 8 5.82 13.63 10.76
N PRO A 9 6.91 14.02 10.09
CA PRO A 9 6.89 15.09 9.10
C PRO A 9 5.84 14.82 8.02
N ARG A 10 5.10 15.86 7.63
CA ARG A 10 4.07 15.78 6.58
C ARG A 10 4.73 15.34 5.28
N ARG A 11 4.30 14.19 4.74
CA ARG A 11 4.76 13.70 3.44
C ARG A 11 3.97 14.42 2.35
N GLY A 12 4.64 14.88 1.31
CA GLY A 12 4.07 15.79 0.30
C GLY A 12 3.08 15.17 -0.70
N TRP A 13 2.77 13.87 -0.61
CA TRP A 13 1.86 13.18 -1.53
C TRP A 13 1.19 11.97 -0.87
N CYS A 14 0.12 11.47 -1.50
CA CYS A 14 -0.51 10.20 -1.13
C CYS A 14 0.28 9.02 -1.72
N PRO A 15 0.53 7.95 -0.97
CA PRO A 15 1.33 6.80 -1.41
C PRO A 15 0.57 5.91 -2.41
N GLY A 16 0.22 6.41 -3.60
CA GLY A 16 -0.49 5.64 -4.64
C GLY A 16 0.39 4.56 -5.29
N LEU A 17 -0.18 3.82 -6.25
CA LEU A 17 0.57 2.82 -7.01
C LEU A 17 1.63 3.47 -7.89
N ALA A 18 1.29 4.58 -8.55
CA ALA A 18 2.22 5.30 -9.42
C ALA A 18 3.33 6.03 -8.64
N ARG A 19 3.03 6.50 -7.44
CA ARG A 19 3.95 7.26 -6.58
C ARG A 19 3.96 6.69 -5.16
N PRO A 20 4.64 5.55 -4.93
CA PRO A 20 4.75 4.98 -3.60
C PRO A 20 5.55 5.91 -2.68
N MET A 21 5.47 5.65 -1.38
CA MET A 21 6.12 6.49 -0.37
C MET A 21 7.22 5.71 0.37
N PRO A 22 8.45 6.25 0.48
CA PRO A 22 9.49 5.62 1.27
C PRO A 22 9.17 5.67 2.77
N THR A 23 9.34 4.52 3.42
CA THR A 23 9.18 4.26 4.85
C THR A 23 10.39 3.47 5.37
N GLY A 24 10.49 3.27 6.69
CA GLY A 24 11.65 2.60 7.30
C GLY A 24 11.82 1.13 6.88
N ASP A 25 10.80 0.54 6.28
CA ASP A 25 10.73 -0.85 5.82
C ASP A 25 10.72 -0.99 4.30
N GLY A 26 10.88 0.09 3.53
CA GLY A 26 10.83 0.08 2.07
C GLY A 26 9.81 1.09 1.54
N LEU A 27 9.03 0.70 0.54
CA LEU A 27 7.97 1.50 -0.05
C LEU A 27 6.59 1.09 0.50
N LEU A 28 5.77 2.09 0.74
CA LEU A 28 4.36 2.00 1.07
C LEU A 28 3.54 2.27 -0.19
N VAL A 29 2.64 1.33 -0.52
CA VAL A 29 1.67 1.42 -1.61
C VAL A 29 0.27 1.35 -1.00
N ARG A 30 -0.58 2.35 -1.26
CA ARG A 30 -1.97 2.42 -0.83
C ARG A 30 -2.89 2.14 -2.00
N LEU A 31 -3.80 1.20 -1.78
CA LEU A 31 -4.84 0.83 -2.73
C LEU A 31 -6.04 1.77 -2.55
N HIS A 32 -6.73 2.07 -3.64
CA HIS A 32 -7.94 2.89 -3.66
C HIS A 32 -9.11 2.14 -4.32
N PRO A 33 -9.70 1.13 -3.65
CA PRO A 33 -10.85 0.42 -4.19
C PRO A 33 -12.03 1.37 -4.38
N VAL A 34 -12.74 1.24 -5.50
CA VAL A 34 -13.93 2.06 -5.79
C VAL A 34 -14.96 1.90 -4.69
N ALA A 35 -15.43 3.02 -4.13
CA ALA A 35 -16.36 3.06 -3.00
C ALA A 35 -15.89 2.27 -1.75
N GLY A 36 -14.57 2.05 -1.60
CA GLY A 36 -14.01 1.27 -0.49
C GLY A 36 -14.40 -0.21 -0.51
N ARG A 37 -14.84 -0.73 -1.66
CA ARG A 37 -15.30 -2.12 -1.82
C ARG A 37 -14.31 -2.93 -2.64
N LEU A 38 -14.11 -4.18 -2.23
CA LEU A 38 -13.27 -5.15 -2.93
C LEU A 38 -14.11 -6.36 -3.31
N THR A 39 -13.97 -6.81 -4.55
CA THR A 39 -14.39 -8.16 -4.91
C THR A 39 -13.45 -9.18 -4.28
N ALA A 40 -13.88 -10.43 -4.17
CA ALA A 40 -13.01 -11.50 -3.68
C ALA A 40 -11.75 -11.68 -4.56
N ALA A 41 -11.85 -11.43 -5.87
CA ALA A 41 -10.72 -11.47 -6.78
C ALA A 41 -9.71 -10.35 -6.48
N GLN A 42 -10.19 -9.14 -6.24
CA GLN A 42 -9.36 -7.99 -5.87
C GLN A 42 -8.67 -8.20 -4.51
N ALA A 43 -9.37 -8.74 -3.52
CA ALA A 43 -8.78 -9.08 -2.22
C ALA A 43 -7.66 -10.12 -2.36
N ARG A 44 -7.86 -11.16 -3.19
CA ARG A 44 -6.82 -12.16 -3.49
C ARG A 44 -5.63 -11.54 -4.21
N ALA A 45 -5.85 -10.63 -5.16
CA ALA A 45 -4.78 -9.93 -5.85
C ALA A 45 -3.96 -9.04 -4.89
N ALA A 46 -4.63 -8.32 -3.99
CA ALA A 46 -3.94 -7.53 -2.96
C ALA A 46 -3.07 -8.40 -2.04
N ALA A 47 -3.60 -9.54 -1.59
CA ALA A 47 -2.84 -10.50 -0.79
C ALA A 47 -1.65 -11.10 -1.56
N ARG A 48 -1.83 -11.42 -2.85
CA ARG A 48 -0.76 -11.89 -3.73
C ARG A 48 0.33 -10.82 -3.89
N ALA A 49 -0.05 -9.56 -4.14
CA ALA A 49 0.89 -8.46 -4.27
C ALA A 49 1.72 -8.25 -2.99
N ALA A 50 1.07 -8.32 -1.82
CA ALA A 50 1.76 -8.24 -0.53
C ALA A 50 2.77 -9.38 -0.34
N ARG A 51 2.43 -10.61 -0.74
CA ARG A 51 3.32 -11.78 -0.62
C ARG A 51 4.48 -11.78 -1.60
N GLU A 52 4.25 -11.36 -2.85
CA GLU A 52 5.23 -11.46 -3.93
C GLU A 52 6.12 -10.22 -4.10
N GLY A 53 5.74 -9.11 -3.47
CA GLY A 53 6.47 -7.86 -3.60
C GLY A 53 6.48 -6.96 -2.39
N GLY A 54 5.76 -7.28 -1.31
CA GLY A 54 5.83 -6.57 -0.04
C GLY A 54 6.37 -7.44 1.08
N ASN A 55 6.07 -7.06 2.33
CA ASN A 55 6.42 -7.80 3.54
C ASN A 55 5.40 -8.89 3.91
N SER A 56 4.58 -9.36 2.97
CA SER A 56 3.49 -10.32 3.18
C SER A 56 2.35 -9.87 4.10
N LEU A 57 2.33 -8.60 4.51
CA LEU A 57 1.24 -8.00 5.29
C LEU A 57 0.40 -7.05 4.44
N LEU A 58 -0.89 -6.99 4.78
CA LEU A 58 -1.86 -6.08 4.19
C LEU A 58 -2.59 -5.38 5.32
N ASP A 59 -2.38 -4.07 5.47
CA ASP A 59 -2.98 -3.31 6.58
C ASP A 59 -4.25 -2.60 6.12
N VAL A 60 -5.25 -2.56 7.01
CA VAL A 60 -6.39 -1.64 6.89
C VAL A 60 -6.04 -0.36 7.66
N THR A 61 -6.03 0.76 6.96
CA THR A 61 -5.79 2.08 7.59
C THR A 61 -6.99 2.53 8.42
N ALA A 62 -6.79 3.49 9.33
CA ALA A 62 -7.87 4.10 10.11
C ALA A 62 -8.99 4.76 9.25
N ARG A 63 -8.74 5.02 7.96
CA ARG A 63 -9.72 5.55 7.01
C ARG A 63 -10.33 4.49 6.09
N GLY A 64 -10.12 3.20 6.38
CA GLY A 64 -10.69 2.08 5.62
C GLY A 64 -9.98 1.75 4.30
N ASN A 65 -8.88 2.42 3.96
CA ASN A 65 -8.07 2.05 2.80
C ASN A 65 -7.14 0.88 3.12
N LEU A 66 -6.77 0.11 2.11
CA LEU A 66 -5.73 -0.91 2.21
C LEU A 66 -4.35 -0.37 1.86
N GLN A 67 -3.32 -0.92 2.49
CA GLN A 67 -1.94 -0.62 2.15
C GLN A 67 -1.03 -1.85 2.22
N ILE A 68 -0.03 -1.86 1.35
CA ILE A 68 1.06 -2.83 1.30
C ILE A 68 2.34 -2.10 1.68
N ARG A 69 3.14 -2.72 2.55
CA ARG A 69 4.43 -2.22 3.01
C ARG A 69 5.55 -3.16 2.62
N GLY A 70 6.80 -2.72 2.75
CA GLY A 70 7.95 -3.54 2.42
C GLY A 70 8.22 -3.68 0.92
N VAL A 71 7.60 -2.84 0.09
CA VAL A 71 7.81 -2.90 -1.36
C VAL A 71 9.21 -2.36 -1.67
N THR A 72 9.98 -3.04 -2.51
CA THR A 72 11.29 -2.56 -2.94
C THR A 72 11.18 -1.87 -4.29
N ALA A 73 12.22 -1.13 -4.70
CA ALA A 73 12.24 -0.53 -6.04
C ALA A 73 12.13 -1.60 -7.14
N GLU A 74 12.73 -2.77 -6.91
CA GLU A 74 12.73 -3.90 -7.83
C GLU A 74 11.37 -4.62 -7.86
N SER A 75 10.67 -4.72 -6.72
CA SER A 75 9.37 -5.39 -6.65
C SER A 75 8.18 -4.48 -7.00
N HIS A 76 8.38 -3.15 -7.01
CA HIS A 76 7.32 -2.17 -7.25
C HIS A 76 6.56 -2.42 -8.55
N GLY A 77 7.26 -2.65 -9.66
CA GLY A 77 6.63 -2.94 -10.96
C GLY A 77 5.74 -4.19 -10.92
N ARG A 78 6.15 -5.24 -10.20
CA ARG A 78 5.35 -6.46 -10.01
C ARG A 78 4.09 -6.17 -9.20
N VAL A 79 4.22 -5.43 -8.09
CA VAL A 79 3.08 -5.04 -7.25
C VAL A 79 2.04 -4.27 -8.06
N VAL A 80 2.49 -3.27 -8.84
CA VAL A 80 1.61 -2.49 -9.71
C VAL A 80 0.92 -3.38 -10.74
N GLY A 81 1.65 -4.27 -11.42
CA GLY A 81 1.08 -5.20 -12.39
C GLY A 81 -0.04 -6.07 -11.82
N ILE A 82 0.21 -6.73 -10.68
CA ILE A 82 -0.78 -7.60 -10.02
C ILE A 82 -2.06 -6.84 -9.66
N LEU A 83 -1.92 -5.62 -9.15
CA LEU A 83 -3.05 -4.80 -8.74
C LEU A 83 -3.81 -4.25 -9.96
N ALA A 84 -3.10 -3.80 -10.99
CA ALA A 84 -3.69 -3.33 -12.24
C ALA A 84 -4.49 -4.42 -12.96
N GLU A 85 -3.96 -5.65 -13.02
CA GLU A 85 -4.67 -6.83 -13.56
C GLU A 85 -6.00 -7.10 -12.84
N ALA A 86 -6.08 -6.76 -11.55
CA ALA A 86 -7.29 -6.89 -10.75
C ALA A 86 -8.21 -5.66 -10.78
N GLY A 87 -7.87 -4.64 -11.58
CA GLY A 87 -8.60 -3.37 -11.64
C GLY A 87 -8.45 -2.53 -10.38
N LEU A 88 -7.34 -2.67 -9.65
CA LEU A 88 -6.98 -1.86 -8.48
C LEU A 88 -5.90 -0.85 -8.87
N GLY A 89 -6.32 0.23 -9.53
CA GLY A 89 -5.47 1.37 -9.89
C GLY A 89 -5.70 2.59 -9.00
N ASP A 90 -4.90 3.62 -9.21
CA ASP A 90 -5.06 4.99 -8.72
C ASP A 90 -5.60 5.95 -9.80
#